data_AF-A0A9W9D5Y6-F1
#
_entry.id   AF-A0A9W9D5Y6-F1
#
_cell.length_a   1.000
_cell.length_b   1.000
_cell.length_c   1.000
_cell.angle_alpha   90.00
_cell.angle_beta   90.00
_cell.angle_gamma   90.00
#
_symmetry.space_group_name_H-M   'P 1'
#
loop_
_entity.id
_entity.type
_entity.pdbx_description
1 polymer ?
#
loop_
_entity_poly.entity_id
_entity_poly.type
_entity_poly.pdbx_seq_one_letter_code
_entity_poly.pdbx_strand_id
1 'polypeptide(L)'
;MSHVYEGPKGLAMSRYASPALRNAQLAVMSAAAPSERAGTDHTTTIATKEQLAVMEPIEATPPAAELAVEQGAALKKEVEQHTAKFSRAVSSAVENTRQLLNLLHEATPGAEEVDNLWQELEQLFNAANEAKAALPEFMEKQRDNMSLYHSSMMNETIRETQQELNLQHKKVKTQHNLILEQQDAFLNYKANTSAQLKELESLQERVSRLTLEKGNFRTEVDKYKDLLEQESARNAENLKAVDDLRKKLDTLVTSQKPLHAENETLRKTTTSMLEQLKTTEQRVTDRFAEELKAKAEQLQKETIKTASLNTLVSNLKDSEGTSKKEVEKLKNENRLMSVKYKCQASEYATTFTKMNEQTKKIETLTTDVDLLQKQNSDLQAKSEKAVDLERTNTELVTELKASKDDAKAAQGEVQILKATLATKAAVPTVSNDKTLQEKYQTLEEKHRSTETALAEWTELAKRSYQEYKDLLPTVKAAEKYKQDAHDKEEQITDLRHQLTTAKAAHTNGVGAAGGDSAYWKGKYDNLLANI
;
A
#
# COMPACT_ATOMS: atom_id res chain seq x y z
N MET A 1 -76.59 45.95 -4.01
CA MET A 1 -75.70 47.09 -3.71
C MET A 1 -74.32 46.54 -3.41
N SER A 2 -73.30 46.88 -4.20
CA SER A 2 -71.94 46.37 -4.05
C SER A 2 -71.01 47.47 -3.56
N HIS A 3 -70.56 47.39 -2.31
CA HIS A 3 -69.50 48.28 -1.83
C HIS A 3 -68.17 47.86 -2.48
N VAL A 4 -67.66 48.71 -3.37
CA VAL A 4 -66.30 48.59 -3.89
C VAL A 4 -65.33 48.91 -2.77
N TYR A 5 -64.41 48.00 -2.49
CA TYR A 5 -63.41 48.16 -1.43
C TYR A 5 -62.32 49.15 -1.89
N GLU A 6 -62.44 50.42 -1.51
CA GLU A 6 -61.34 51.37 -1.61
C GLU A 6 -60.24 50.99 -0.60
N GLY A 7 -59.17 50.36 -1.10
CA GLY A 7 -58.03 49.97 -0.28
C GLY A 7 -57.25 51.16 0.31
N PRO A 8 -56.26 50.91 1.20
CA PRO A 8 -55.59 51.96 1.97
C PRO A 8 -54.92 53.03 1.10
N LYS A 9 -55.52 54.23 1.06
CA LYS A 9 -55.12 55.34 0.17
C LYS A 9 -53.69 55.88 0.41
N GLY A 10 -53.05 55.53 1.53
CA GLY A 10 -51.66 55.89 1.84
C GLY A 10 -50.59 55.11 1.08
N LEU A 11 -50.90 53.99 0.42
CA LEU A 11 -49.88 53.14 -0.23
C LEU A 11 -49.30 53.72 -1.53
N ALA A 12 -49.93 54.71 -2.15
CA ALA A 12 -49.47 55.28 -3.41
C ALA A 12 -48.13 56.06 -3.32
N MET A 13 -47.77 56.54 -2.12
CA MET A 13 -46.46 57.13 -1.84
C MET A 13 -45.34 56.09 -1.62
N SER A 14 -45.66 54.79 -1.59
CA SER A 14 -44.67 53.72 -1.40
C SER A 14 -43.63 53.71 -2.53
N ARG A 15 -42.36 53.41 -2.21
CA ARG A 15 -41.28 53.25 -3.20
C ARG A 15 -41.62 52.19 -4.26
N TYR A 16 -42.44 51.20 -3.91
CA TYR A 16 -42.89 50.11 -4.80
C TYR A 16 -44.17 50.40 -5.60
N ALA A 17 -44.81 51.57 -5.44
CA ALA A 17 -45.95 51.97 -6.27
C ALA A 17 -45.52 52.19 -7.73
N SER A 18 -46.38 51.85 -8.69
CA SER A 18 -46.03 51.93 -10.12
C SER A 18 -45.83 53.39 -10.58
N PRO A 19 -44.91 53.66 -11.53
CA PRO A 19 -44.60 55.04 -11.96
C PRO A 19 -45.82 55.81 -12.47
N ALA A 20 -46.75 55.14 -13.15
CA ALA A 20 -47.99 55.76 -13.62
C ALA A 20 -48.88 56.28 -12.47
N LEU A 21 -49.00 55.51 -11.38
CA LEU A 21 -49.78 55.91 -10.20
C LEU A 21 -49.14 57.08 -9.44
N ARG A 22 -47.81 57.08 -9.33
CA ARG A 22 -47.07 58.18 -8.70
C ARG A 22 -47.14 59.48 -9.50
N ASN A 23 -47.04 59.40 -10.83
CA ASN A 23 -47.21 60.55 -11.73
C ASN A 23 -48.65 61.09 -11.70
N ALA A 24 -49.66 60.22 -11.65
CA ALA A 24 -51.07 60.63 -11.57
C ALA A 24 -51.37 61.43 -10.29
N GLN A 25 -50.84 61.03 -9.13
CA GLN A 25 -51.03 61.79 -7.89
C GLN A 25 -50.29 63.13 -7.88
N LEU A 26 -49.07 63.19 -8.44
CA LEU A 26 -48.35 64.46 -8.59
C LEU A 26 -49.08 65.44 -9.52
N ALA A 27 -49.69 64.95 -10.61
CA ALA A 27 -50.53 65.76 -11.49
C ALA A 27 -51.77 66.32 -10.77
N VAL A 28 -52.43 65.53 -9.91
CA VAL A 28 -53.59 65.98 -9.12
C VAL A 28 -53.19 67.02 -8.06
N MET A 29 -52.06 66.84 -7.37
CA MET A 29 -51.57 67.85 -6.42
C MET A 29 -51.11 69.14 -7.11
N SER A 30 -50.64 69.07 -8.36
CA SER A 30 -50.30 70.25 -9.17
C SER A 30 -51.52 71.02 -9.72
N ALA A 31 -52.74 70.53 -9.52
CA ALA A 31 -53.98 71.15 -10.00
C ALA A 31 -54.73 71.98 -8.92
N ALA A 32 -54.20 72.04 -7.68
CA ALA A 32 -54.85 72.64 -6.52
C ALA A 32 -54.04 73.81 -5.92
N ALA A 33 -53.64 74.77 -6.76
CA ALA A 33 -53.06 76.05 -6.33
C ALA A 33 -53.96 77.21 -6.82
N PRO A 34 -54.48 78.08 -5.93
CA PRO A 34 -55.19 79.27 -6.35
C PRO A 34 -54.23 80.28 -7.01
N SER A 35 -54.78 81.07 -7.92
CA SER A 35 -54.05 82.11 -8.65
C SER A 35 -53.55 83.22 -7.72
N GLU A 36 -52.24 83.50 -7.74
CA GLU A 36 -51.72 84.87 -7.89
C GLU A 36 -50.23 84.84 -8.29
N ARG A 37 -49.87 85.52 -9.40
CA ARG A 37 -48.46 85.60 -9.85
C ARG A 37 -48.14 86.82 -10.72
N ALA A 38 -48.02 87.97 -10.07
CA ALA A 38 -47.27 89.14 -10.57
C ALA A 38 -46.82 89.97 -9.36
N GLY A 39 -45.54 90.33 -9.17
CA GLY A 39 -44.34 90.01 -9.94
C GLY A 39 -43.09 90.61 -9.26
N THR A 40 -42.02 90.83 -10.03
CA THR A 40 -40.73 91.45 -9.63
C THR A 40 -39.80 90.63 -8.71
N ASP A 41 -38.50 90.93 -8.81
CA ASP A 41 -37.40 90.03 -8.43
C ASP A 41 -36.85 90.23 -7.02
N HIS A 42 -36.23 89.17 -6.48
CA HIS A 42 -35.49 89.22 -5.23
C HIS A 42 -34.14 89.94 -5.39
N THR A 43 -34.09 91.22 -4.98
CA THR A 43 -32.86 91.85 -4.48
C THR A 43 -33.10 92.43 -3.08
N THR A 44 -33.44 91.54 -2.13
CA THR A 44 -33.66 91.87 -0.71
C THR A 44 -32.35 92.21 -0.01
N THR A 45 -31.74 93.33 -0.40
CA THR A 45 -30.55 93.91 0.24
C THR A 45 -30.94 94.33 1.65
N ILE A 46 -30.37 93.67 2.65
CA ILE A 46 -30.59 94.03 4.06
C ILE A 46 -29.96 95.40 4.27
N ALA A 47 -30.79 96.42 4.50
CA ALA A 47 -30.34 97.78 4.76
C ALA A 47 -29.39 97.80 5.97
N THR A 48 -28.12 98.16 5.72
CA THR A 48 -27.12 98.25 6.78
C THR A 48 -27.40 99.43 7.69
N LYS A 49 -26.89 99.34 8.92
CA LYS A 49 -27.20 100.22 10.07
C LYS A 49 -26.95 101.72 9.85
N GLU A 50 -26.25 102.06 8.77
CA GLU A 50 -25.87 103.43 8.39
C GLU A 50 -26.96 104.13 7.55
N GLN A 51 -27.83 103.39 6.84
CA GLN A 51 -28.89 103.99 6.01
C GLN A 51 -30.04 104.62 6.82
N LEU A 52 -30.15 104.31 8.11
CA LEU A 52 -31.11 104.93 9.03
C LEU A 52 -30.56 106.19 9.73
N ALA A 53 -29.32 106.59 9.46
CA ALA A 53 -28.70 107.78 10.07
C ALA A 53 -28.94 109.07 9.28
N VAL A 54 -29.54 109.00 8.08
CA VAL A 54 -29.79 110.15 7.20
C VAL A 54 -31.29 110.44 7.12
N MET A 55 -31.84 110.91 8.24
CA MET A 55 -33.03 111.77 8.25
C MET A 55 -32.64 113.06 8.94
N GLU A 56 -32.45 114.12 8.16
CA GLU A 56 -32.23 115.46 8.69
C GLU A 56 -33.46 115.91 9.49
N PRO A 57 -33.30 116.65 10.61
CA PRO A 57 -34.42 117.27 11.29
C PRO A 57 -34.99 118.37 10.39
N ILE A 58 -36.10 118.07 9.72
CA ILE A 58 -36.87 119.08 8.97
C ILE A 58 -37.49 120.03 10.01
N GLU A 59 -36.82 121.14 10.28
CA GLU A 59 -37.35 122.29 11.04
C GLU A 59 -38.42 123.03 10.22
N ALA A 60 -39.47 122.31 9.81
CA ALA A 60 -40.70 122.91 9.35
C ALA A 60 -41.45 123.45 10.59
N THR A 61 -41.27 124.73 10.87
CA THR A 61 -42.17 125.49 11.74
C THR A 61 -43.60 125.22 11.27
N PRO A 62 -44.50 124.69 12.12
CA PRO A 62 -45.82 124.26 11.67
C PRO A 62 -46.59 125.43 11.06
N PRO A 63 -47.27 125.29 9.91
CA PRO A 63 -48.08 126.37 9.32
C PRO A 63 -49.16 126.91 10.27
N ALA A 64 -49.58 126.12 11.26
CA ALA A 64 -50.46 126.55 12.35
C ALA A 64 -49.85 127.62 13.26
N ALA A 65 -48.52 127.67 13.42
CA ALA A 65 -47.83 128.70 14.19
C ALA A 65 -47.86 130.05 13.46
N GLU A 66 -47.58 130.06 12.15
CA GLU A 66 -47.66 131.27 11.31
C GLU A 66 -49.11 131.80 11.27
N LEU A 67 -50.09 130.90 11.09
CA LEU A 67 -51.51 131.25 11.13
C LEU A 67 -51.94 131.84 12.49
N ALA A 68 -51.44 131.31 13.61
CA ALA A 68 -51.73 131.83 14.94
C ALA A 68 -51.12 133.23 15.16
N VAL A 69 -49.92 133.50 14.62
CA VAL A 69 -49.29 134.83 14.65
C VAL A 69 -50.09 135.82 13.78
N GLU A 70 -50.52 135.41 12.59
CA GLU A 70 -51.33 136.25 11.69
C GLU A 70 -52.70 136.58 12.31
N GLN A 71 -53.39 135.59 12.90
CA GLN A 71 -54.65 135.80 13.63
C GLN A 71 -54.47 136.72 14.85
N GLY A 72 -53.38 136.56 15.61
CA GLY A 72 -53.06 137.46 16.72
C GLY A 72 -52.81 138.91 16.28
N ALA A 73 -52.13 139.11 15.15
CA ALA A 73 -51.90 140.43 14.56
C ALA A 73 -53.21 141.07 14.03
N ALA A 74 -54.07 140.27 13.38
CA ALA A 74 -55.39 140.72 12.92
C ALA A 74 -56.29 141.14 14.09
N LEU A 75 -56.39 140.31 15.14
CA LEU A 75 -57.19 140.60 16.32
C LEU A 75 -56.71 141.87 17.04
N LYS A 76 -55.38 142.04 17.22
CA LYS A 76 -54.81 143.26 17.80
C LYS A 76 -55.24 144.51 17.05
N LYS A 77 -55.16 144.49 15.71
CA LYS A 77 -55.56 145.61 14.84
C LYS A 77 -57.05 145.94 14.93
N GLU A 78 -57.91 144.93 15.04
CA GLU A 78 -59.35 145.11 15.23
C GLU A 78 -59.67 145.71 16.61
N VAL A 79 -59.04 145.20 17.67
CA VAL A 79 -59.13 145.72 19.04
C VAL A 79 -58.70 147.19 19.12
N GLU A 80 -57.56 147.55 18.53
CA GLU A 80 -57.09 148.94 18.45
C GLU A 80 -58.11 149.83 17.70
N GLN A 81 -58.63 149.36 16.57
CA GLN A 81 -59.60 150.11 15.79
C GLN A 81 -60.93 150.30 16.54
N HIS A 82 -61.43 149.29 17.26
CA HIS A 82 -62.64 149.37 18.05
C HIS A 82 -62.47 150.25 19.29
N THR A 83 -61.33 150.17 19.97
CA THR A 83 -60.97 151.04 21.10
C THR A 83 -60.87 152.50 20.66
N ALA A 84 -60.29 152.78 19.48
CA ALA A 84 -60.23 154.12 18.91
C ALA A 84 -61.61 154.65 18.45
N LYS A 85 -62.45 153.80 17.85
CA LYS A 85 -63.84 154.13 17.49
C LYS A 85 -64.65 154.50 18.75
N PHE A 86 -64.61 153.67 19.78
CA PHE A 86 -65.30 153.89 21.06
C PHE A 86 -64.79 155.16 21.75
N SER A 87 -63.47 155.33 21.86
CA SER A 87 -62.83 156.54 22.43
C SER A 87 -63.30 157.83 21.76
N ARG A 88 -63.41 157.83 20.43
CA ARG A 88 -63.89 158.98 19.66
C ARG A 88 -65.39 159.21 19.81
N ALA A 89 -66.19 158.15 19.81
CA ALA A 89 -67.64 158.23 19.99
C ALA A 89 -68.01 158.76 21.38
N VAL A 90 -67.38 158.24 22.44
CA VAL A 90 -67.59 158.68 23.83
C VAL A 90 -67.15 160.13 24.02
N SER A 91 -65.94 160.51 23.59
CA SER A 91 -65.50 161.90 23.73
C SER A 91 -66.37 162.87 22.92
N SER A 92 -66.73 162.53 21.68
CA SER A 92 -67.66 163.34 20.87
C SER A 92 -69.04 163.47 21.54
N ALA A 93 -69.61 162.36 22.04
CA ALA A 93 -70.90 162.38 22.71
C ALA A 93 -70.89 163.31 23.94
N VAL A 94 -69.95 163.10 24.86
CA VAL A 94 -69.89 163.90 26.10
C VAL A 94 -69.53 165.37 25.81
N GLU A 95 -68.68 165.66 24.83
CA GLU A 95 -68.35 167.04 24.48
C GLU A 95 -69.56 167.78 23.88
N ASN A 96 -70.38 167.12 23.04
CA ASN A 96 -71.68 167.65 22.60
C ASN A 96 -72.67 167.81 23.77
N THR A 97 -72.77 166.84 24.68
CA THR A 97 -73.68 166.94 25.84
C THR A 97 -73.26 168.06 26.79
N ARG A 98 -71.95 168.26 27.00
CA ARG A 98 -71.40 169.35 27.82
C ARG A 98 -71.63 170.73 27.19
N GLN A 99 -71.54 170.85 25.86
CA GLN A 99 -71.93 172.07 25.14
C GLN A 99 -73.43 172.37 25.29
N LEU A 100 -74.29 171.37 25.14
CA LEU A 100 -75.75 171.51 25.34
C LEU A 100 -76.10 171.90 26.79
N LEU A 101 -75.39 171.35 27.77
CA LEU A 101 -75.59 171.69 29.19
C LEU A 101 -75.04 173.07 29.57
N ASN A 102 -73.91 173.50 29.00
CA ASN A 102 -73.44 174.89 29.15
C ASN A 102 -74.52 175.87 28.64
N LEU A 103 -75.11 175.61 27.48
CA LEU A 103 -76.18 176.44 26.92
C LEU A 103 -77.45 176.45 27.79
N LEU A 104 -77.77 175.34 28.46
CA LEU A 104 -78.88 175.28 29.43
C LEU A 104 -78.56 176.04 30.73
N HIS A 105 -77.34 175.92 31.26
CA HIS A 105 -76.91 176.62 32.47
C HIS A 105 -76.80 178.14 32.24
N GLU A 106 -76.32 178.58 31.07
CA GLU A 106 -76.36 179.99 30.65
C GLU A 106 -77.80 180.52 30.46
N ALA A 107 -78.73 179.69 29.96
CA ALA A 107 -80.13 180.08 29.75
C ALA A 107 -80.99 180.06 31.03
N THR A 108 -80.61 179.27 32.03
CA THR A 108 -81.33 179.12 33.31
C THR A 108 -80.40 179.16 34.52
N PRO A 109 -79.78 180.32 34.82
CA PRO A 109 -78.89 180.47 35.97
C PRO A 109 -79.67 180.34 37.29
N GLY A 110 -79.25 179.39 38.14
CA GLY A 110 -79.79 179.20 39.50
C GLY A 110 -80.90 178.14 39.65
N ALA A 111 -81.05 177.22 38.71
CA ALA A 111 -81.94 176.05 38.85
C ALA A 111 -81.16 174.85 39.43
N GLU A 112 -81.51 174.44 40.66
CA GLU A 112 -80.81 173.38 41.41
C GLU A 112 -80.86 172.01 40.70
N GLU A 113 -81.91 171.75 39.90
CA GLU A 113 -82.03 170.56 39.07
C GLU A 113 -80.99 170.50 37.95
N VAL A 114 -80.56 171.65 37.42
CA VAL A 114 -79.53 171.73 36.36
C VAL A 114 -78.15 171.44 36.94
N ASP A 115 -77.86 171.93 38.15
CA ASP A 115 -76.57 171.71 38.82
C ASP A 115 -76.40 170.26 39.28
N ASN A 116 -77.48 169.61 39.76
CA ASN A 116 -77.49 168.17 40.05
C ASN A 116 -77.25 167.35 38.77
N LEU A 117 -77.95 167.67 37.67
CA LEU A 117 -77.79 166.96 36.41
C LEU A 117 -76.41 167.18 35.76
N TRP A 118 -75.78 168.35 35.99
CA TRP A 118 -74.37 168.57 35.67
C TRP A 118 -73.46 167.66 36.49
N GLN A 119 -73.68 167.55 37.80
CA GLN A 119 -72.85 166.70 38.67
C GLN A 119 -72.96 165.21 38.30
N GLU A 120 -74.14 164.71 37.95
CA GLU A 120 -74.31 163.36 37.40
C GLU A 120 -73.57 163.20 36.06
N LEU A 121 -73.58 164.21 35.19
CA LEU A 121 -72.88 164.14 33.91
C LEU A 121 -71.35 164.19 34.04
N GLU A 122 -70.83 164.94 35.01
CA GLU A 122 -69.39 164.98 35.32
C GLU A 122 -68.94 163.64 35.94
N GLN A 123 -69.77 163.00 36.79
CA GLN A 123 -69.53 161.63 37.25
C GLN A 123 -69.54 160.62 36.10
N LEU A 124 -70.52 160.71 35.19
CA LEU A 124 -70.60 159.88 33.98
C LEU A 124 -69.35 160.06 33.10
N PHE A 125 -68.88 161.30 32.93
CA PHE A 125 -67.67 161.62 32.16
C PHE A 125 -66.41 161.02 32.80
N ASN A 126 -66.27 161.11 34.11
CA ASN A 126 -65.15 160.51 34.84
C ASN A 126 -65.16 158.97 34.69
N ALA A 127 -66.31 158.32 34.95
CA ALA A 127 -66.46 156.87 34.75
C ALA A 127 -66.22 156.44 33.29
N ALA A 128 -66.62 157.26 32.30
CA ALA A 128 -66.38 157.01 30.89
C ALA A 128 -64.89 157.19 30.49
N ASN A 129 -64.17 158.13 31.11
CA ASN A 129 -62.72 158.29 30.93
C ASN A 129 -61.93 157.16 31.62
N GLU A 130 -62.34 156.72 32.80
CA GLU A 130 -61.78 155.55 33.49
C GLU A 130 -61.99 154.27 32.66
N ALA A 131 -63.20 154.03 32.16
CA ALA A 131 -63.48 152.91 31.25
C ALA A 131 -62.67 152.99 29.96
N LYS A 132 -62.49 154.19 29.40
CA LYS A 132 -61.64 154.46 28.22
C LYS A 132 -60.15 154.20 28.49
N ALA A 133 -59.67 154.42 29.72
CA ALA A 133 -58.30 154.12 30.12
C ALA A 133 -58.08 152.62 30.43
N ALA A 134 -59.08 151.95 31.02
CA ALA A 134 -59.02 150.53 31.42
C ALA A 134 -59.26 149.56 30.25
N LEU A 135 -60.06 149.93 29.24
CA LEU A 135 -60.41 149.06 28.11
C LEU A 135 -59.18 148.57 27.30
N PRO A 136 -58.17 149.41 26.95
CA PRO A 136 -56.94 148.92 26.31
C PRO A 136 -56.24 147.85 27.14
N GLU A 137 -56.06 148.08 28.44
CA GLU A 137 -55.36 147.17 29.36
C GLU A 137 -56.13 145.85 29.55
N PHE A 138 -57.47 145.90 29.63
CA PHE A 138 -58.31 144.70 29.67
C PHE A 138 -58.17 143.89 28.37
N MET A 139 -58.23 144.53 27.20
CA MET A 139 -58.13 143.81 25.92
C MET A 139 -56.71 143.27 25.66
N GLU A 140 -55.67 143.95 26.15
CA GLU A 140 -54.30 143.45 26.16
C GLU A 140 -54.17 142.21 27.07
N LYS A 141 -54.71 142.25 28.29
CA LYS A 141 -54.78 141.07 29.17
C LYS A 141 -55.57 139.91 28.57
N GLN A 142 -56.66 140.17 27.86
CA GLN A 142 -57.41 139.13 27.12
C GLN A 142 -56.58 138.52 25.99
N ARG A 143 -55.90 139.36 25.18
CA ARG A 143 -54.98 138.90 24.13
C ARG A 143 -53.88 138.01 24.70
N ASP A 144 -53.26 138.42 25.81
CA ASP A 144 -52.12 137.71 26.38
C ASP A 144 -52.56 136.42 27.08
N ASN A 145 -53.71 136.40 27.76
CA ASN A 145 -54.32 135.18 28.27
C ASN A 145 -54.66 134.18 27.14
N MET A 146 -55.22 134.66 26.01
CA MET A 146 -55.48 133.81 24.84
C MET A 146 -54.19 133.31 24.20
N SER A 147 -53.15 134.14 24.11
CA SER A 147 -51.83 133.75 23.59
C SER A 147 -51.18 132.68 24.47
N LEU A 148 -51.25 132.81 25.81
CA LEU A 148 -50.79 131.81 26.76
C LEU A 148 -51.61 130.52 26.67
N TYR A 149 -52.93 130.61 26.51
CA TYR A 149 -53.80 129.44 26.32
C TYR A 149 -53.45 128.68 25.03
N HIS A 150 -53.33 129.36 23.89
CA HIS A 150 -52.92 128.74 22.63
C HIS A 150 -51.51 128.16 22.71
N SER A 151 -50.56 128.85 23.34
CA SER A 151 -49.19 128.35 23.56
C SER A 151 -49.18 127.10 24.45
N SER A 152 -49.99 127.08 25.51
CA SER A 152 -50.13 125.92 26.39
C SER A 152 -50.77 124.73 25.68
N MET A 153 -51.84 124.96 24.91
CA MET A 153 -52.50 123.91 24.10
C MET A 153 -51.57 123.37 23.01
N MET A 154 -50.78 124.22 22.36
CA MET A 154 -49.81 123.80 21.35
C MET A 154 -48.66 123.01 21.97
N ASN A 155 -48.09 123.48 23.09
CA ASN A 155 -47.06 122.74 23.83
C ASN A 155 -47.58 121.39 24.35
N GLU A 156 -48.82 121.32 24.80
CA GLU A 156 -49.46 120.06 25.22
C GLU A 156 -49.65 119.11 24.02
N THR A 157 -50.13 119.62 22.88
CA THR A 157 -50.25 118.83 21.63
C THR A 157 -48.89 118.31 21.16
N ILE A 158 -47.82 119.12 21.27
CA ILE A 158 -46.45 118.71 20.97
C ILE A 158 -45.97 117.64 21.98
N ARG A 159 -46.29 117.79 23.27
CA ARG A 159 -45.96 116.82 24.32
C ARG A 159 -46.66 115.47 24.08
N GLU A 160 -47.93 115.49 23.72
CA GLU A 160 -48.73 114.29 23.42
C GLU A 160 -48.24 113.60 22.15
N THR A 161 -48.06 114.33 21.05
CA THR A 161 -47.56 113.76 19.78
C THR A 161 -46.14 113.21 19.92
N GLN A 162 -45.26 113.86 20.70
CA GLN A 162 -43.94 113.33 21.01
C GLN A 162 -43.99 112.10 21.92
N GLN A 163 -44.96 112.01 22.85
CA GLN A 163 -45.17 110.81 23.67
C GLN A 163 -45.70 109.64 22.82
N GLU A 164 -46.62 109.88 21.89
CA GLU A 164 -47.13 108.88 20.96
C GLU A 164 -46.05 108.40 19.98
N LEU A 165 -45.23 109.31 19.43
CA LEU A 165 -44.06 108.94 18.61
C LEU A 165 -43.07 108.05 19.38
N ASN A 166 -42.81 108.39 20.65
CA ASN A 166 -41.99 107.57 21.53
C ASN A 166 -42.64 106.20 21.85
N LEU A 167 -43.97 106.12 21.92
CA LEU A 167 -44.70 104.87 22.13
C LEU A 167 -44.65 103.97 20.88
N GLN A 168 -44.86 104.54 19.68
CA GLN A 168 -44.73 103.80 18.42
C GLN A 168 -43.28 103.34 18.18
N HIS A 169 -42.27 104.17 18.49
CA HIS A 169 -40.87 103.73 18.40
C HIS A 169 -40.56 102.57 19.37
N LYS A 170 -41.05 102.62 20.61
CA LYS A 170 -40.95 101.48 21.56
C LYS A 170 -41.63 100.23 21.02
N LYS A 171 -42.85 100.37 20.47
CA LYS A 171 -43.62 99.26 19.87
C LYS A 171 -42.89 98.62 18.69
N VAL A 172 -42.37 99.42 17.76
CA VAL A 172 -41.55 98.95 16.63
C VAL A 172 -40.29 98.23 17.12
N LYS A 173 -39.60 98.76 18.13
CA LYS A 173 -38.43 98.12 18.73
C LYS A 173 -38.77 96.76 19.37
N THR A 174 -39.87 96.67 20.11
CA THR A 174 -40.34 95.39 20.68
C THR A 174 -40.74 94.39 19.60
N GLN A 175 -41.41 94.83 18.53
CA GLN A 175 -41.75 93.98 17.39
C GLN A 175 -40.50 93.49 16.64
N HIS A 176 -39.50 94.35 16.45
CA HIS A 176 -38.23 93.98 15.83
C HIS A 176 -37.45 92.95 16.67
N ASN A 177 -37.35 93.16 17.99
CA ASN A 177 -36.75 92.20 18.90
C ASN A 177 -37.45 90.83 18.83
N LEU A 178 -38.79 90.81 18.88
CA LEU A 178 -39.57 89.57 18.77
C LEU A 178 -39.35 88.84 17.44
N ILE A 179 -39.20 89.58 16.33
CA ILE A 179 -38.86 88.99 15.02
C ILE A 179 -37.47 88.35 15.04
N LEU A 180 -36.47 89.00 15.66
CA LEU A 180 -35.12 88.43 15.81
C LEU A 180 -35.11 87.19 16.71
N GLU A 181 -35.82 87.22 17.83
CA GLU A 181 -35.98 86.07 18.74
C GLU A 181 -36.67 84.89 18.03
N GLN A 182 -37.70 85.15 17.22
CA GLN A 182 -38.35 84.13 16.40
C GLN A 182 -37.45 83.58 15.29
N GLN A 183 -36.62 84.43 14.67
CA GLN A 183 -35.64 83.99 13.66
C GLN A 183 -34.57 83.09 14.28
N ASP A 184 -34.00 83.45 15.43
CA ASP A 184 -33.03 82.62 16.13
C ASP A 184 -33.64 81.30 16.64
N ALA A 185 -34.84 81.35 17.23
CA ALA A 185 -35.58 80.14 17.61
C ALA A 185 -35.84 79.20 16.41
N PHE A 186 -36.18 79.76 15.24
CA PHE A 186 -36.36 78.98 14.01
C PHE A 186 -35.04 78.41 13.47
N LEU A 187 -33.94 79.17 13.52
CA LEU A 187 -32.61 78.69 13.11
C LEU A 187 -32.11 77.57 14.03
N ASN A 188 -32.28 77.70 15.35
CA ASN A 188 -31.95 76.67 16.33
C ASN A 188 -32.82 75.42 16.16
N TYR A 189 -34.12 75.57 15.93
CA TYR A 189 -35.01 74.45 15.59
C TYR A 189 -34.59 73.75 14.30
N LYS A 190 -34.25 74.50 13.25
CA LYS A 190 -33.75 73.98 11.97
C LYS A 190 -32.41 73.25 12.12
N ALA A 191 -31.49 73.77 12.94
CA ALA A 191 -30.23 73.12 13.25
C ALA A 191 -30.45 71.78 13.96
N ASN A 192 -31.24 71.78 15.05
CA ASN A 192 -31.56 70.57 15.82
C ASN A 192 -32.27 69.50 14.97
N THR A 193 -33.32 69.88 14.23
CA THR A 193 -34.03 68.94 13.34
C THR A 193 -33.14 68.41 12.21
N SER A 194 -32.20 69.21 11.67
CA SER A 194 -31.24 68.72 10.68
C SER A 194 -30.22 67.71 11.25
N ALA A 195 -29.89 67.81 12.54
CA ALA A 195 -29.05 66.83 13.22
C ALA A 195 -29.82 65.53 13.49
N GLN A 196 -31.06 65.64 14.00
CA GLN A 196 -31.95 64.50 14.24
C GLN A 196 -32.28 63.72 12.95
N LEU A 197 -32.47 64.41 11.82
CA LEU A 197 -32.69 63.76 10.52
C LEU A 197 -31.46 62.96 10.07
N LYS A 198 -30.24 63.50 10.22
CA LYS A 198 -29.00 62.76 9.91
C LYS A 198 -28.78 61.56 10.83
N GLU A 199 -29.14 61.68 12.12
CA GLU A 199 -29.12 60.55 13.05
C GLU A 199 -30.09 59.45 12.58
N LEU A 200 -31.33 59.83 12.24
CA LEU A 200 -32.36 58.91 11.74
C LEU A 200 -31.92 58.23 10.42
N GLU A 201 -31.33 58.96 9.48
CA GLU A 201 -30.73 58.40 8.26
C GLU A 201 -29.63 57.37 8.58
N SER A 202 -28.72 57.70 9.51
CA SER A 202 -27.65 56.77 9.93
C SER A 202 -28.18 55.51 10.64
N LEU A 203 -29.26 55.64 11.43
CA LEU A 203 -29.95 54.53 12.05
C LEU A 203 -30.69 53.67 11.02
N GLN A 204 -31.32 54.29 10.02
CA GLN A 204 -31.96 53.60 8.91
C GLN A 204 -30.95 52.81 8.06
N GLU A 205 -29.78 53.39 7.78
CA GLU A 205 -28.66 52.66 7.15
C GLU A 205 -28.21 51.48 8.02
N ARG A 206 -27.98 51.69 9.32
CA ARG A 206 -27.54 50.63 10.24
C ARG A 206 -28.55 49.49 10.32
N VAL A 207 -29.85 49.79 10.42
CA VAL A 207 -30.94 48.79 10.39
C VAL A 207 -30.97 48.05 9.05
N SER A 208 -30.74 48.74 7.94
CA SER A 208 -30.69 48.12 6.61
C SER A 208 -29.49 47.15 6.48
N ARG A 209 -28.30 47.54 6.93
CA ARG A 209 -27.11 46.68 6.97
C ARG A 209 -27.32 45.45 7.86
N LEU A 210 -27.79 45.64 9.09
CA LEU A 210 -28.11 44.54 10.03
C LEU A 210 -29.19 43.59 9.49
N THR A 211 -30.14 44.10 8.70
CA THR A 211 -31.17 43.27 8.05
C THR A 211 -30.58 42.40 6.93
N LEU A 212 -29.65 42.94 6.14
CA LEU A 212 -28.91 42.18 5.12
C LEU A 212 -27.97 41.15 5.77
N GLU A 213 -27.21 41.53 6.79
CA GLU A 213 -26.35 40.63 7.57
C GLU A 213 -27.16 39.47 8.19
N LYS A 214 -28.31 39.77 8.79
CA LYS A 214 -29.24 38.74 9.30
C LYS A 214 -29.78 37.82 8.19
N GLY A 215 -29.96 38.34 6.98
CA GLY A 215 -30.29 37.54 5.79
C GLY A 215 -29.16 36.58 5.42
N ASN A 216 -27.92 37.10 5.34
CA ASN A 216 -26.73 36.32 5.02
C ASN A 216 -26.47 35.22 6.05
N PHE A 217 -26.48 35.54 7.35
CA PHE A 217 -26.33 34.55 8.42
C PHE A 217 -27.41 33.47 8.39
N ARG A 218 -28.65 33.81 7.99
CA ARG A 218 -29.70 32.79 7.81
C ARG A 218 -29.36 31.84 6.66
N THR A 219 -28.98 32.36 5.49
CA THR A 219 -28.59 31.50 4.36
C THR A 219 -27.32 30.69 4.63
N GLU A 220 -26.43 31.19 5.48
CA GLU A 220 -25.23 30.45 5.92
C GLU A 220 -25.59 29.31 6.90
N VAL A 221 -26.49 29.56 7.86
CA VAL A 221 -27.04 28.53 8.76
C VAL A 221 -27.81 27.46 7.99
N ASP A 222 -28.66 27.86 7.04
CA ASP A 222 -29.39 26.91 6.18
C ASP A 222 -28.40 26.04 5.37
N LYS A 223 -27.34 26.64 4.79
CA LYS A 223 -26.26 25.91 4.10
C LYS A 223 -25.49 24.95 5.01
N TYR A 224 -25.18 25.33 6.25
CA TYR A 224 -24.51 24.44 7.20
C TYR A 224 -25.41 23.28 7.65
N LYS A 225 -26.73 23.51 7.75
CA LYS A 225 -27.72 22.46 8.00
C LYS A 225 -27.76 21.46 6.84
N ASP A 226 -27.80 21.93 5.59
CA ASP A 226 -27.81 21.05 4.41
C ASP A 226 -26.54 20.19 4.32
N LEU A 227 -25.37 20.78 4.60
CA LEU A 227 -24.09 20.05 4.68
C LEU A 227 -24.06 19.00 5.82
N LEU A 228 -24.66 19.32 6.97
CA LEU A 228 -24.78 18.40 8.10
C LEU A 228 -25.73 17.23 7.78
N GLU A 229 -26.85 17.50 7.12
CA GLU A 229 -27.77 16.47 6.65
C GLU A 229 -27.11 15.57 5.59
N GLN A 230 -26.36 16.14 4.65
CA GLN A 230 -25.58 15.39 3.65
C GLN A 230 -24.55 14.45 4.29
N GLU A 231 -23.72 14.93 5.21
CA GLU A 231 -22.75 14.07 5.91
C GLU A 231 -23.43 13.07 6.87
N SER A 232 -24.62 13.37 7.42
CA SER A 232 -25.39 12.39 8.20
C SER A 232 -25.88 11.22 7.32
N ALA A 233 -26.37 11.51 6.12
CA ALA A 233 -26.78 10.50 5.14
C ALA A 233 -25.58 9.65 4.69
N ARG A 234 -24.48 10.30 4.34
CA ARG A 234 -23.21 9.64 3.97
C ARG A 234 -22.69 8.71 5.07
N ASN A 235 -22.76 9.13 6.34
CA ASN A 235 -22.36 8.28 7.45
C ASN A 235 -23.32 7.10 7.66
N ALA A 236 -24.62 7.26 7.42
CA ALA A 236 -25.57 6.14 7.41
C ALA A 236 -25.29 5.12 6.28
N GLU A 237 -24.80 5.57 5.12
CA GLU A 237 -24.33 4.69 4.03
C GLU A 237 -23.02 3.98 4.39
N ASN A 238 -22.05 4.71 4.94
CA ASN A 238 -20.79 4.15 5.43
C ASN A 238 -21.03 3.04 6.47
N LEU A 239 -21.96 3.25 7.41
CA LEU A 239 -22.35 2.25 8.42
C LEU A 239 -22.95 0.99 7.79
N LYS A 240 -23.87 1.13 6.81
CA LYS A 240 -24.40 -0.02 6.05
C LYS A 240 -23.29 -0.80 5.33
N ALA A 241 -22.35 -0.09 4.71
CA ALA A 241 -21.20 -0.71 4.03
C ALA A 241 -20.27 -1.45 5.01
N VAL A 242 -20.06 -0.91 6.21
CA VAL A 242 -19.31 -1.57 7.29
C VAL A 242 -20.03 -2.83 7.79
N ASP A 243 -21.35 -2.77 7.99
CA ASP A 243 -22.14 -3.95 8.39
C ASP A 243 -22.14 -5.05 7.31
N ASP A 244 -22.21 -4.69 6.03
CA ASP A 244 -22.13 -5.67 4.93
C ASP A 244 -20.72 -6.24 4.73
N LEU A 245 -19.67 -5.46 4.98
CA LEU A 245 -18.29 -5.97 5.06
C LEU A 245 -18.10 -6.89 6.27
N ARG A 246 -18.71 -6.57 7.41
CA ARG A 246 -18.69 -7.42 8.61
C ARG A 246 -19.39 -8.77 8.36
N LYS A 247 -20.60 -8.77 7.76
CA LYS A 247 -21.29 -10.00 7.34
C LYS A 247 -20.43 -10.85 6.40
N LYS A 248 -19.72 -10.23 5.45
CA LYS A 248 -18.79 -10.92 4.53
C LYS A 248 -17.56 -11.48 5.25
N LEU A 249 -17.06 -10.79 6.27
CA LEU A 249 -15.98 -11.31 7.12
C LEU A 249 -16.47 -12.51 7.95
N ASP A 250 -17.66 -12.44 8.53
CA ASP A 250 -18.26 -13.53 9.31
C ASP A 250 -18.57 -14.77 8.42
N THR A 251 -18.99 -14.59 7.16
CA THR A 251 -19.13 -15.72 6.21
C THR A 251 -17.78 -16.29 5.75
N LEU A 252 -16.73 -15.48 5.64
CA LEU A 252 -15.38 -15.95 5.36
C LEU A 252 -14.79 -16.73 6.55
N VAL A 253 -14.93 -16.23 7.78
CA VAL A 253 -14.48 -16.89 9.01
C VAL A 253 -15.25 -18.19 9.27
N THR A 254 -16.54 -18.26 8.93
CA THR A 254 -17.31 -19.52 9.05
C THR A 254 -16.99 -20.53 7.96
N SER A 255 -16.66 -20.12 6.72
CA SER A 255 -16.20 -21.02 5.65
C SER A 255 -14.73 -21.46 5.80
N GLN A 256 -13.89 -20.70 6.50
CA GLN A 256 -12.53 -21.11 6.86
C GLN A 256 -12.49 -22.31 7.83
N LYS A 257 -13.48 -22.43 8.73
CA LYS A 257 -13.55 -23.51 9.75
C LYS A 257 -13.57 -24.93 9.15
N PRO A 258 -14.47 -25.29 8.20
CA PRO A 258 -14.45 -26.63 7.60
C PRO A 258 -13.16 -26.91 6.82
N LEU A 259 -12.63 -25.94 6.07
CA LEU A 259 -11.35 -26.09 5.35
C LEU A 259 -10.17 -26.37 6.30
N HIS A 260 -10.20 -25.80 7.50
CA HIS A 260 -9.17 -26.07 8.51
C HIS A 260 -9.32 -27.46 9.14
N ALA A 261 -10.56 -27.92 9.37
CA ALA A 261 -10.86 -29.28 9.84
C ALA A 261 -10.54 -30.36 8.79
N GLU A 262 -10.75 -30.07 7.51
CA GLU A 262 -10.33 -30.88 6.38
C GLU A 262 -8.80 -30.99 6.32
N ASN A 263 -8.09 -29.87 6.44
CA ASN A 263 -6.62 -29.86 6.54
C ASN A 263 -6.08 -30.73 7.69
N GLU A 264 -6.70 -30.66 8.87
CA GLU A 264 -6.33 -31.54 10.00
C GLU A 264 -6.67 -33.01 9.76
N THR A 265 -7.72 -33.30 8.98
CA THR A 265 -8.08 -34.66 8.58
C THR A 265 -7.08 -35.22 7.55
N LEU A 266 -6.68 -34.41 6.58
CA LEU A 266 -5.63 -34.73 5.60
C LEU A 266 -4.28 -34.95 6.30
N ARG A 267 -3.86 -34.06 7.21
CA ARG A 267 -2.63 -34.21 8.01
C ARG A 267 -2.59 -35.52 8.80
N LYS A 268 -3.69 -35.89 9.47
CA LYS A 268 -3.81 -37.18 10.17
C LYS A 268 -3.72 -38.37 9.21
N THR A 269 -4.34 -38.26 8.04
CA THR A 269 -4.28 -39.29 6.98
C THR A 269 -2.86 -39.46 6.44
N THR A 270 -2.16 -38.37 6.12
CA THR A 270 -0.75 -38.38 5.70
C THR A 270 0.17 -38.96 6.78
N THR A 271 -0.05 -38.61 8.05
CA THR A 271 0.73 -39.16 9.17
C THR A 271 0.53 -40.66 9.31
N SER A 272 -0.72 -41.14 9.24
CA SER A 272 -1.07 -42.57 9.25
C SER A 272 -0.45 -43.32 8.06
N MET A 273 -0.48 -42.74 6.85
CA MET A 273 0.16 -43.31 5.66
C MET A 273 1.69 -43.37 5.78
N LEU A 274 2.33 -42.35 6.36
CA LEU A 274 3.77 -42.36 6.63
C LEU A 274 4.17 -43.43 7.66
N GLU A 275 3.33 -43.66 8.68
CA GLU A 275 3.57 -44.70 9.68
C GLU A 275 3.32 -46.11 9.12
N GLN A 276 2.33 -46.29 8.23
CA GLN A 276 2.15 -47.51 7.43
C GLN A 276 3.31 -47.76 6.46
N LEU A 277 3.84 -46.71 5.82
CA LEU A 277 4.99 -46.82 4.92
C LEU A 277 6.23 -47.22 5.72
N LYS A 278 6.52 -46.55 6.84
CA LYS A 278 7.65 -46.88 7.72
C LYS A 278 7.57 -48.30 8.29
N THR A 279 6.37 -48.77 8.68
CA THR A 279 6.20 -50.14 9.21
C THR A 279 6.28 -51.21 8.12
N THR A 280 5.88 -50.91 6.89
CA THR A 280 6.08 -51.82 5.74
C THR A 280 7.52 -51.82 5.24
N GLU A 281 8.19 -50.67 5.21
CA GLU A 281 9.63 -50.53 4.93
C GLU A 281 10.49 -51.29 5.96
N GLN A 282 10.21 -51.13 7.26
CA GLN A 282 10.87 -51.90 8.31
C GLN A 282 10.67 -53.41 8.10
N ARG A 283 9.43 -53.86 7.86
CA ARG A 283 9.12 -55.28 7.63
C ARG A 283 9.81 -55.86 6.38
N VAL A 284 9.99 -55.06 5.33
CA VAL A 284 10.75 -55.45 4.14
C VAL A 284 12.24 -55.51 4.44
N THR A 285 12.77 -54.55 5.20
CA THR A 285 14.17 -54.50 5.65
C THR A 285 14.52 -55.70 6.55
N ASP A 286 13.67 -55.99 7.53
CA ASP A 286 13.81 -57.16 8.43
C ASP A 286 13.82 -58.46 7.63
N ARG A 287 12.88 -58.62 6.69
CA ARG A 287 12.83 -59.77 5.80
C ARG A 287 14.09 -59.91 4.95
N PHE A 288 14.60 -58.82 4.35
CA PHE A 288 15.85 -58.88 3.61
C PHE A 288 17.06 -59.19 4.51
N ALA A 289 17.07 -58.71 5.76
CA ALA A 289 18.10 -59.08 6.72
C ALA A 289 18.05 -60.58 7.11
N GLU A 290 16.85 -61.15 7.27
CA GLU A 290 16.64 -62.59 7.48
C GLU A 290 17.09 -63.42 6.27
N GLU A 291 16.66 -63.05 5.05
CA GLU A 291 17.04 -63.74 3.82
C GLU A 291 18.56 -63.65 3.57
N LEU A 292 19.19 -62.49 3.82
CA LEU A 292 20.63 -62.28 3.69
C LEU A 292 21.41 -63.06 4.76
N LYS A 293 20.94 -63.12 6.00
CA LYS A 293 21.50 -63.96 7.05
C LYS A 293 21.41 -65.45 6.68
N ALA A 294 20.25 -65.91 6.23
CA ALA A 294 20.05 -67.30 5.79
C ALA A 294 20.97 -67.66 4.62
N LYS A 295 21.22 -66.71 3.68
CA LYS A 295 22.19 -66.88 2.60
C LYS A 295 23.64 -66.88 3.08
N ALA A 296 24.00 -66.05 4.06
CA ALA A 296 25.32 -66.08 4.69
C ALA A 296 25.58 -67.42 5.41
N GLU A 297 24.60 -67.94 6.16
CA GLU A 297 24.68 -69.28 6.76
C GLU A 297 24.78 -70.40 5.72
N GLN A 298 24.05 -70.30 4.61
CA GLN A 298 24.12 -71.25 3.50
C GLN A 298 25.51 -71.22 2.84
N LEU A 299 26.07 -70.03 2.60
CA LEU A 299 27.41 -69.82 2.08
C LEU A 299 28.48 -70.39 3.03
N GLN A 300 28.34 -70.18 4.33
CA GLN A 300 29.26 -70.72 5.34
C GLN A 300 29.22 -72.25 5.38
N LYS A 301 28.03 -72.87 5.28
CA LYS A 301 27.85 -74.34 5.20
C LYS A 301 28.54 -74.91 3.96
N GLU A 302 28.36 -74.29 2.78
CA GLU A 302 29.06 -74.70 1.55
C GLU A 302 30.57 -74.42 1.59
N THR A 303 31.02 -73.37 2.29
CA THR A 303 32.45 -73.08 2.51
C THR A 303 33.10 -74.16 3.36
N ILE A 304 32.47 -74.57 4.46
CA ILE A 304 32.93 -75.68 5.33
C ILE A 304 32.98 -77.00 4.53
N LYS A 305 31.96 -77.27 3.71
CA LYS A 305 31.89 -78.44 2.82
C LYS A 305 32.96 -78.43 1.72
N THR A 306 33.29 -77.26 1.18
CA THR A 306 34.40 -77.10 0.22
C THR A 306 35.75 -77.34 0.89
N ALA A 307 35.94 -76.85 2.13
CA ALA A 307 37.16 -77.09 2.91
C ALA A 307 37.33 -78.58 3.28
N SER A 308 36.26 -79.27 3.68
CA SER A 308 36.32 -80.71 3.98
C SER A 308 36.55 -81.56 2.72
N LEU A 309 35.96 -81.19 1.58
CA LEU A 309 36.26 -81.82 0.28
C LEU A 309 37.71 -81.59 -0.15
N ASN A 310 38.28 -80.39 0.02
CA ASN A 310 39.70 -80.14 -0.26
C ASN A 310 40.63 -80.97 0.63
N THR A 311 40.28 -81.13 1.92
CA THR A 311 41.02 -81.99 2.85
C THR A 311 40.95 -83.46 2.40
N LEU A 312 39.76 -83.94 2.00
CA LEU A 312 39.59 -85.29 1.46
C LEU A 312 40.39 -85.50 0.17
N VAL A 313 40.41 -84.52 -0.74
CA VAL A 313 41.20 -84.56 -1.98
C VAL A 313 42.71 -84.55 -1.70
N SER A 314 43.19 -83.86 -0.67
CA SER A 314 44.59 -83.96 -0.25
C SER A 314 44.91 -85.36 0.25
N ASN A 315 44.13 -85.87 1.22
CA ASN A 315 44.31 -87.21 1.77
C ASN A 315 44.26 -88.31 0.69
N LEU A 316 43.38 -88.15 -0.31
CA LEU A 316 43.32 -89.04 -1.47
C LEU A 316 44.59 -88.95 -2.33
N LYS A 317 45.10 -87.76 -2.64
CA LYS A 317 46.38 -87.60 -3.36
C LYS A 317 47.57 -88.18 -2.60
N ASP A 318 47.61 -88.01 -1.28
CA ASP A 318 48.66 -88.55 -0.43
C ASP A 318 48.61 -90.09 -0.40
N SER A 319 47.41 -90.67 -0.29
CA SER A 319 47.20 -92.14 -0.38
C SER A 319 47.46 -92.71 -1.79
N GLU A 320 47.19 -91.96 -2.86
CA GLU A 320 47.59 -92.29 -4.22
C GLU A 320 49.13 -92.27 -4.34
N GLY A 321 49.79 -91.31 -3.71
CA GLY A 321 51.24 -91.18 -3.62
C GLY A 321 51.90 -92.35 -2.88
N THR A 322 51.31 -92.86 -1.79
CA THR A 322 51.80 -94.08 -1.13
C THR A 322 51.53 -95.32 -1.98
N SER A 323 50.33 -95.44 -2.55
CA SER A 323 49.96 -96.59 -3.41
C SER A 323 50.86 -96.71 -4.64
N LYS A 324 51.24 -95.58 -5.28
CA LYS A 324 52.20 -95.58 -6.40
C LYS A 324 53.60 -96.06 -5.99
N LYS A 325 54.08 -95.68 -4.80
CA LYS A 325 55.37 -96.18 -4.25
C LYS A 325 55.31 -97.69 -4.00
N GLU A 326 54.19 -98.18 -3.48
CA GLU A 326 53.99 -99.60 -3.20
C GLU A 326 53.86 -100.45 -4.49
N VAL A 327 53.17 -99.93 -5.52
CA VAL A 327 53.11 -100.55 -6.85
C VAL A 327 54.50 -100.63 -7.50
N GLU A 328 55.31 -99.58 -7.47
CA GLU A 328 56.69 -99.64 -7.98
C GLU A 328 57.58 -100.58 -7.14
N LYS A 329 57.37 -100.69 -5.82
CA LYS A 329 58.05 -101.68 -4.98
C LYS A 329 57.69 -103.11 -5.42
N LEU A 330 56.41 -103.45 -5.49
CA LEU A 330 55.91 -104.78 -5.90
C LEU A 330 56.36 -105.14 -7.32
N LYS A 331 56.40 -104.17 -8.24
CA LYS A 331 56.90 -104.31 -9.61
C LYS A 331 58.40 -104.66 -9.66
N ASN A 332 59.20 -104.06 -8.78
CA ASN A 332 60.62 -104.40 -8.64
C ASN A 332 60.84 -105.77 -7.98
N GLU A 333 60.06 -106.12 -6.95
CA GLU A 333 60.08 -107.44 -6.31
C GLU A 333 59.65 -108.57 -7.28
N ASN A 334 58.61 -108.34 -8.08
CA ASN A 334 58.17 -109.28 -9.13
C ASN A 334 59.24 -109.43 -10.23
N ARG A 335 59.90 -108.33 -10.64
CA ARG A 335 61.05 -108.38 -11.57
C ARG A 335 62.19 -109.22 -11.00
N LEU A 336 62.51 -109.07 -9.71
CA LEU A 336 63.53 -109.86 -9.02
C LEU A 336 63.17 -111.35 -8.95
N MET A 337 61.91 -111.66 -8.62
CA MET A 337 61.40 -113.04 -8.60
C MET A 337 61.41 -113.68 -9.99
N SER A 338 61.07 -112.94 -11.05
CA SER A 338 61.14 -113.41 -12.44
C SER A 338 62.58 -113.78 -12.86
N VAL A 339 63.57 -112.99 -12.43
CA VAL A 339 64.99 -113.32 -12.61
C VAL A 339 65.36 -114.58 -11.82
N LYS A 340 64.96 -114.67 -10.54
CA LYS A 340 65.25 -115.83 -9.68
C LYS A 340 64.68 -117.13 -10.25
N TYR A 341 63.44 -117.11 -10.74
CA TYR A 341 62.82 -118.27 -11.41
C TYR A 341 63.54 -118.66 -12.71
N LYS A 342 64.04 -117.69 -13.50
CA LYS A 342 64.86 -118.00 -14.68
C LYS A 342 66.19 -118.65 -14.32
N CYS A 343 66.87 -118.19 -13.27
CA CYS A 343 68.10 -118.81 -12.77
C CYS A 343 67.82 -120.25 -12.30
N GLN A 344 66.82 -120.46 -11.44
CA GLN A 344 66.47 -121.82 -10.97
C GLN A 344 66.03 -122.74 -12.11
N ALA A 345 65.30 -122.25 -13.12
CA ALA A 345 64.96 -123.06 -14.30
C ALA A 345 66.20 -123.50 -15.08
N SER A 346 67.24 -122.66 -15.17
CA SER A 346 68.52 -123.04 -15.79
C SER A 346 69.32 -124.03 -14.93
N GLU A 347 69.32 -123.85 -13.61
CA GLU A 347 69.95 -124.78 -12.66
C GLU A 347 69.30 -126.17 -12.76
N TYR A 348 67.96 -126.24 -12.70
CA TYR A 348 67.21 -127.49 -12.86
C TYR A 348 67.46 -128.16 -14.22
N ALA A 349 67.56 -127.39 -15.31
CA ALA A 349 67.94 -127.93 -16.63
C ALA A 349 69.34 -128.57 -16.61
N THR A 350 70.34 -127.92 -16.00
CA THR A 350 71.71 -128.47 -15.90
C THR A 350 71.84 -129.67 -14.96
N THR A 351 71.03 -129.74 -13.90
CA THR A 351 70.98 -130.94 -13.04
C THR A 351 70.24 -132.08 -13.72
N PHE A 352 69.19 -131.80 -14.49
CA PHE A 352 68.45 -132.81 -15.24
C PHE A 352 69.29 -133.45 -16.35
N THR A 353 70.12 -132.67 -17.06
CA THR A 353 71.06 -133.23 -18.05
C THR A 353 72.12 -134.11 -17.40
N LYS A 354 72.73 -133.68 -16.28
CA LYS A 354 73.66 -134.52 -15.50
C LYS A 354 73.02 -135.81 -15.00
N MET A 355 71.79 -135.73 -14.49
CA MET A 355 71.03 -136.91 -14.03
C MET A 355 70.80 -137.89 -15.19
N ASN A 356 70.40 -137.41 -16.36
CA ASN A 356 70.20 -138.22 -17.56
C ASN A 356 71.51 -138.90 -18.05
N GLU A 357 72.65 -138.21 -17.96
CA GLU A 357 73.98 -138.81 -18.22
C GLU A 357 74.35 -139.89 -17.20
N GLN A 358 73.99 -139.72 -15.92
CA GLN A 358 74.17 -140.75 -14.89
C GLN A 358 73.23 -141.95 -15.10
N THR A 359 71.96 -141.74 -15.45
CA THR A 359 71.01 -142.83 -15.78
C THR A 359 71.55 -143.69 -16.93
N LYS A 360 72.05 -143.08 -18.01
CA LYS A 360 72.65 -143.84 -19.14
C LYS A 360 73.90 -144.65 -18.75
N LYS A 361 74.71 -144.16 -17.80
CA LYS A 361 75.81 -144.93 -17.22
C LYS A 361 75.32 -146.10 -16.38
N ILE A 362 74.22 -145.93 -15.64
CA ILE A 362 73.60 -147.01 -14.88
C ILE A 362 73.01 -148.06 -15.84
N GLU A 363 72.29 -147.66 -16.88
CA GLU A 363 71.74 -148.58 -17.90
C GLU A 363 72.82 -149.43 -18.57
N THR A 364 73.96 -148.83 -18.95
CA THR A 364 75.09 -149.59 -19.52
C THR A 364 75.71 -150.57 -18.51
N LEU A 365 75.89 -150.17 -17.25
CA LEU A 365 76.37 -151.06 -16.20
C LEU A 365 75.37 -152.20 -15.89
N THR A 366 74.06 -151.94 -15.94
CA THR A 366 73.02 -152.97 -15.79
C THR A 366 73.11 -153.99 -16.93
N THR A 367 73.29 -153.54 -18.19
CA THR A 367 73.45 -154.47 -19.32
C THR A 367 74.74 -155.29 -19.26
N ASP A 368 75.83 -154.72 -18.74
CA ASP A 368 77.07 -155.48 -18.48
C ASP A 368 76.87 -156.50 -17.35
N VAL A 369 76.12 -156.14 -16.29
CA VAL A 369 75.77 -157.06 -15.19
C VAL A 369 74.88 -158.22 -15.68
N ASP A 370 73.83 -157.96 -16.47
CA ASP A 370 73.00 -159.02 -17.04
C ASP A 370 73.81 -159.98 -17.94
N LEU A 371 74.76 -159.45 -18.70
CA LEU A 371 75.61 -160.23 -19.61
C LEU A 371 76.65 -161.05 -18.84
N LEU A 372 77.26 -160.49 -17.79
CA LEU A 372 78.12 -161.21 -16.84
C LEU A 372 77.33 -162.27 -16.06
N GLN A 373 76.09 -161.98 -15.65
CA GLN A 373 75.25 -162.91 -14.90
C GLN A 373 74.81 -164.10 -15.79
N LYS A 374 74.55 -163.86 -17.08
CA LYS A 374 74.41 -164.94 -18.08
C LYS A 374 75.69 -165.77 -18.20
N GLN A 375 76.86 -165.14 -18.39
CA GLN A 375 78.13 -165.86 -18.45
C GLN A 375 78.41 -166.67 -17.17
N ASN A 376 78.03 -166.16 -16.00
CA ASN A 376 78.18 -166.85 -14.73
C ASN A 376 77.25 -168.07 -14.64
N SER A 377 75.99 -167.96 -15.07
CA SER A 377 75.09 -169.15 -15.18
C SER A 377 75.61 -170.19 -16.18
N ASP A 378 76.23 -169.74 -17.28
CA ASP A 378 76.82 -170.59 -18.31
C ASP A 378 78.13 -171.26 -17.86
N LEU A 379 78.81 -170.69 -16.86
CA LEU A 379 79.96 -171.28 -16.15
C LEU A 379 79.50 -172.21 -15.02
N GLN A 380 78.45 -171.85 -14.29
CA GLN A 380 77.88 -172.66 -13.22
C GLN A 380 77.31 -173.99 -13.76
N ALA A 381 76.59 -173.96 -14.88
CA ALA A 381 76.13 -175.16 -15.59
C ALA A 381 77.28 -176.02 -16.15
N LYS A 382 78.45 -175.43 -16.41
CA LYS A 382 79.69 -176.17 -16.75
C LYS A 382 80.39 -176.72 -15.50
N SER A 383 80.28 -176.03 -14.36
CA SER A 383 80.80 -176.48 -13.07
C SER A 383 80.03 -177.68 -12.52
N GLU A 384 78.70 -177.71 -12.62
CA GLU A 384 77.90 -178.88 -12.23
C GLU A 384 78.26 -180.11 -13.08
N LYS A 385 78.43 -179.91 -14.40
CA LYS A 385 78.98 -180.94 -15.31
C LYS A 385 80.43 -181.34 -15.01
N ALA A 386 81.21 -180.49 -14.35
CA ALA A 386 82.55 -180.83 -13.90
C ALA A 386 82.52 -181.64 -12.59
N VAL A 387 81.56 -181.40 -11.68
CA VAL A 387 81.39 -182.17 -10.44
C VAL A 387 80.94 -183.61 -10.73
N ASP A 388 80.00 -183.81 -11.64
CA ASP A 388 79.62 -185.16 -12.11
C ASP A 388 80.80 -185.91 -12.77
N LEU A 389 81.80 -185.18 -13.31
CA LEU A 389 83.02 -185.74 -13.87
C LEU A 389 84.15 -185.88 -12.83
N GLU A 390 84.26 -185.04 -11.81
CA GLU A 390 85.17 -185.27 -10.67
C GLU A 390 84.74 -186.51 -9.86
N ARG A 391 83.45 -186.88 -9.90
CA ARG A 391 82.96 -188.16 -9.36
C ARG A 391 83.52 -189.40 -10.10
N THR A 392 84.18 -189.28 -11.25
CA THR A 392 85.03 -190.37 -11.77
C THR A 392 86.19 -190.71 -10.82
N ASN A 393 86.68 -189.70 -10.10
CA ASN A 393 87.99 -189.57 -9.48
C ASN A 393 88.54 -190.76 -8.67
N THR A 394 87.66 -191.39 -7.88
CA THR A 394 88.07 -191.99 -6.59
C THR A 394 87.94 -193.50 -6.48
N GLU A 395 87.10 -194.15 -7.30
CA GLU A 395 86.82 -195.59 -7.17
C GLU A 395 87.57 -196.46 -8.21
N LEU A 396 88.29 -195.86 -9.17
CA LEU A 396 88.96 -196.57 -10.27
C LEU A 396 90.47 -196.31 -10.40
N VAL A 397 91.09 -195.61 -9.44
CA VAL A 397 92.54 -195.26 -9.48
C VAL A 397 93.40 -196.17 -8.59
N THR A 398 92.83 -196.93 -7.65
CA THR A 398 93.60 -197.73 -6.69
C THR A 398 93.92 -199.17 -7.11
N GLU A 399 93.18 -199.79 -8.04
CA GLU A 399 93.32 -201.24 -8.28
C GLU A 399 93.28 -201.70 -9.74
N LEU A 400 93.62 -200.83 -10.70
CA LEU A 400 93.98 -201.27 -12.06
C LEU A 400 95.36 -201.93 -12.09
N LYS A 401 95.48 -203.14 -11.52
CA LYS A 401 96.70 -203.96 -11.55
C LYS A 401 96.49 -205.41 -11.99
N ALA A 402 95.40 -205.69 -12.70
CA ALA A 402 95.26 -206.89 -13.53
C ALA A 402 94.23 -206.69 -14.66
N SER A 403 94.65 -206.92 -15.92
CA SER A 403 93.78 -207.22 -17.09
C SER A 403 92.88 -206.06 -17.62
N LYS A 404 92.56 -205.88 -18.92
CA LYS A 404 93.12 -206.36 -20.22
C LYS A 404 92.42 -205.64 -21.41
N ASP A 405 93.15 -205.47 -22.53
CA ASP A 405 92.76 -205.11 -23.92
C ASP A 405 92.13 -203.72 -24.30
N ASP A 406 92.74 -203.12 -25.35
CA ASP A 406 92.25 -202.26 -26.47
C ASP A 406 91.43 -200.94 -26.27
N ALA A 407 91.67 -199.79 -26.93
CA ALA A 407 92.67 -199.26 -27.89
C ALA A 407 92.29 -197.81 -28.38
N LYS A 408 93.28 -196.89 -28.58
CA LYS A 408 93.33 -195.66 -29.49
C LYS A 408 92.32 -194.48 -29.24
N ALA A 409 92.60 -193.15 -29.16
CA ALA A 409 93.56 -192.14 -29.74
C ALA A 409 93.13 -191.51 -31.11
N ALA A 410 93.30 -190.22 -31.51
CA ALA A 410 93.73 -188.87 -30.96
C ALA A 410 93.62 -187.77 -32.11
N GLN A 411 93.77 -186.42 -32.05
CA GLN A 411 93.69 -185.29 -31.06
C GLN A 411 93.95 -183.87 -31.73
N GLY A 412 93.23 -182.78 -31.35
CA GLY A 412 93.58 -181.31 -31.53
C GLY A 412 93.32 -180.60 -32.90
N GLU A 413 93.39 -179.24 -33.12
CA GLU A 413 93.34 -177.96 -32.32
C GLU A 413 93.43 -176.62 -33.20
N VAL A 414 93.20 -175.35 -32.67
CA VAL A 414 93.80 -173.97 -33.02
C VAL A 414 93.05 -172.72 -33.73
N GLN A 415 92.87 -171.57 -32.99
CA GLN A 415 93.02 -170.03 -33.19
C GLN A 415 92.11 -168.94 -33.98
N ILE A 416 92.47 -167.59 -34.05
CA ILE A 416 91.61 -166.31 -33.82
C ILE A 416 92.03 -164.89 -34.50
N LEU A 417 91.17 -163.78 -34.66
CA LEU A 417 91.42 -162.25 -34.49
C LEU A 417 90.29 -161.11 -34.81
N LYS A 418 90.56 -159.74 -35.00
CA LYS A 418 89.66 -158.50 -34.70
C LYS A 418 89.97 -157.01 -35.29
N ALA A 419 89.02 -156.00 -35.53
CA ALA A 419 89.23 -154.51 -35.93
C ALA A 419 88.00 -153.43 -35.92
N THR A 420 88.13 -152.03 -35.98
CA THR A 420 87.00 -150.93 -36.15
C THR A 420 87.29 -149.33 -36.24
N LEU A 421 86.33 -148.43 -36.73
CA LEU A 421 85.86 -146.98 -36.32
C LEU A 421 86.09 -145.51 -37.03
N ALA A 422 85.32 -144.39 -36.70
CA ALA A 422 85.21 -142.96 -37.32
C ALA A 422 84.50 -141.69 -36.53
N THR A 423 84.40 -140.36 -37.01
CA THR A 423 83.72 -139.04 -36.43
C THR A 423 83.45 -137.77 -37.45
N LYS A 424 83.03 -136.41 -37.36
CA LYS A 424 82.50 -135.22 -36.47
C LYS A 424 82.19 -133.76 -37.18
N ALA A 425 81.23 -132.77 -36.82
CA ALA A 425 81.10 -131.25 -37.26
C ALA A 425 79.93 -130.24 -36.71
N ALA A 426 79.89 -128.83 -36.85
CA ALA A 426 78.74 -127.78 -36.57
C ALA A 426 78.87 -126.14 -36.78
N VAL A 427 77.74 -125.27 -36.72
CA VAL A 427 77.39 -123.74 -36.44
C VAL A 427 77.69 -122.46 -37.40
N PRO A 428 77.34 -121.07 -37.29
CA PRO A 428 76.35 -120.04 -36.63
C PRO A 428 75.85 -118.66 -37.43
N THR A 429 75.27 -117.52 -36.82
CA THR A 429 75.26 -115.96 -37.15
C THR A 429 73.92 -115.01 -37.31
N VAL A 430 73.89 -113.60 -37.14
CA VAL A 430 72.70 -112.56 -37.06
C VAL A 430 72.93 -110.96 -37.39
N SER A 431 71.92 -110.02 -37.68
CA SER A 431 71.92 -108.44 -37.81
C SER A 431 70.50 -107.69 -38.09
N ASN A 432 70.11 -106.34 -38.26
CA ASN A 432 70.40 -104.84 -37.92
C ASN A 432 69.29 -103.72 -38.42
N ASP A 433 69.26 -102.35 -38.11
CA ASP A 433 68.17 -101.25 -38.44
C ASP A 433 68.47 -99.63 -38.40
N LYS A 434 67.61 -98.61 -38.89
CA LYS A 434 67.67 -97.05 -38.74
C LYS A 434 66.57 -96.04 -39.38
N THR A 435 65.89 -95.08 -38.64
CA THR A 435 65.38 -93.69 -39.08
C THR A 435 64.69 -92.79 -37.99
N LEU A 436 65.05 -91.49 -37.73
CA LEU A 436 64.23 -90.60 -36.83
C LEU A 436 64.42 -89.03 -36.77
N GLN A 437 65.38 -88.38 -37.45
CA GLN A 437 65.99 -87.13 -36.93
C GLN A 437 65.28 -85.76 -37.18
N GLU A 438 64.37 -85.64 -38.15
CA GLU A 438 64.01 -84.31 -38.72
C GLU A 438 62.92 -83.51 -37.96
N LYS A 439 62.18 -84.14 -37.04
CA LYS A 439 60.94 -83.54 -36.47
C LYS A 439 61.15 -82.45 -35.39
N TYR A 440 62.38 -82.13 -34.99
CA TYR A 440 62.62 -81.34 -33.78
C TYR A 440 62.62 -79.82 -33.99
N GLN A 441 63.09 -79.32 -35.15
CA GLN A 441 63.34 -77.88 -35.35
C GLN A 441 62.04 -77.05 -35.54
N THR A 442 60.99 -77.61 -36.13
CA THR A 442 59.76 -76.87 -36.49
C THR A 442 58.86 -76.50 -35.28
N LEU A 443 59.25 -76.89 -34.07
CA LEU A 443 58.49 -76.66 -32.83
C LEU A 443 58.94 -75.41 -32.05
N GLU A 444 60.20 -74.98 -32.23
CA GLU A 444 60.83 -74.00 -31.35
C GLU A 444 60.44 -72.55 -31.68
N GLU A 445 60.29 -72.21 -32.97
CA GLU A 445 59.92 -70.86 -33.42
C GLU A 445 58.50 -70.44 -32.97
N LYS A 446 57.57 -71.40 -32.86
CA LYS A 446 56.19 -71.12 -32.44
C LYS A 446 56.11 -70.66 -30.97
N HIS A 447 57.03 -71.08 -30.11
CA HIS A 447 57.02 -70.75 -28.67
C HIS A 447 57.22 -69.25 -28.43
N ARG A 448 58.22 -68.64 -29.08
CA ARG A 448 58.57 -67.22 -28.90
C ARG A 448 57.47 -66.27 -29.37
N SER A 449 56.75 -66.63 -30.44
CA SER A 449 55.62 -65.84 -30.93
C SER A 449 54.50 -65.75 -29.90
N THR A 450 54.20 -66.84 -29.19
CA THR A 450 53.12 -66.87 -28.19
C THR A 450 53.46 -66.14 -26.89
N GLU A 451 54.73 -66.12 -26.47
CA GLU A 451 55.15 -65.43 -25.24
C GLU A 451 55.08 -63.90 -25.37
N THR A 452 55.48 -63.37 -26.54
CA THR A 452 55.50 -61.91 -26.79
C THR A 452 54.09 -61.32 -26.72
N ALA A 453 53.11 -61.96 -27.39
CA ALA A 453 51.72 -61.53 -27.36
C ALA A 453 51.11 -61.59 -25.95
N LEU A 454 51.47 -62.60 -25.14
CA LEU A 454 50.95 -62.75 -23.78
C LEU A 454 51.42 -61.60 -22.85
N ALA A 455 52.64 -61.09 -23.06
CA ALA A 455 53.15 -59.92 -22.34
C ALA A 455 52.37 -58.63 -22.68
N GLU A 456 52.15 -58.34 -23.97
CA GLU A 456 51.47 -57.12 -24.43
C GLU A 456 50.03 -57.03 -23.92
N TRP A 457 49.25 -58.12 -24.02
CA TRP A 457 47.89 -58.19 -23.48
C TRP A 457 47.84 -58.03 -21.95
N THR A 458 48.87 -58.52 -21.24
CA THR A 458 48.99 -58.37 -19.78
C THR A 458 49.28 -56.91 -19.38
N GLU A 459 49.99 -56.14 -20.20
CA GLU A 459 50.22 -54.72 -19.96
C GLU A 459 48.97 -53.88 -20.27
N LEU A 460 48.31 -54.14 -21.39
CA LEU A 460 47.07 -53.45 -21.80
C LEU A 460 45.95 -53.61 -20.75
N ALA A 461 45.80 -54.81 -20.18
CA ALA A 461 44.87 -55.09 -19.10
C ALA A 461 45.18 -54.31 -17.80
N LYS A 462 46.47 -54.07 -17.50
CA LYS A 462 46.88 -53.28 -16.31
C LYS A 462 46.60 -51.80 -16.49
N ARG A 463 46.92 -51.22 -17.66
CA ARG A 463 46.68 -49.80 -17.95
C ARG A 463 45.18 -49.47 -17.94
N SER A 464 44.38 -50.23 -18.69
CA SER A 464 42.92 -50.03 -18.75
C SER A 464 42.22 -50.19 -17.39
N TYR A 465 42.65 -51.13 -16.54
CA TYR A 465 42.11 -51.24 -15.18
C TYR A 465 42.47 -50.05 -14.29
N GLN A 466 43.69 -49.52 -14.40
CA GLN A 466 44.13 -48.35 -13.62
C GLN A 466 43.43 -47.06 -14.11
N GLU A 467 43.30 -46.86 -15.42
CA GLU A 467 42.54 -45.76 -16.02
C GLU A 467 41.06 -45.78 -15.56
N TYR A 468 40.41 -46.94 -15.59
CA TYR A 468 39.04 -47.08 -15.08
C TYR A 468 38.93 -46.75 -13.58
N LYS A 469 39.88 -47.22 -12.77
CA LYS A 469 39.93 -46.98 -11.33
C LYS A 469 40.13 -45.50 -10.97
N ASP A 470 40.96 -44.79 -11.74
CA ASP A 470 41.22 -43.36 -11.51
C ASP A 470 40.10 -42.45 -12.08
N LEU A 471 39.36 -42.93 -13.08
CA LEU A 471 38.17 -42.26 -13.61
C LEU A 471 36.92 -42.43 -12.71
N LEU A 472 36.83 -43.54 -11.97
CA LEU A 472 35.66 -43.91 -11.16
C LEU A 472 35.18 -42.83 -10.15
N PRO A 473 36.05 -42.09 -9.43
CA PRO A 473 35.63 -41.01 -8.54
C PRO A 473 35.00 -39.84 -9.31
N THR A 474 35.56 -39.51 -10.49
CA THR A 474 35.10 -38.45 -11.37
C THR A 474 33.72 -38.78 -11.97
N VAL A 475 33.49 -40.04 -12.35
CA VAL A 475 32.17 -40.50 -12.80
C VAL A 475 31.14 -40.36 -11.68
N LYS A 476 31.45 -40.80 -10.46
CA LYS A 476 30.53 -40.67 -9.31
C LYS A 476 30.25 -39.21 -8.94
N ALA A 477 31.22 -38.32 -9.08
CA ALA A 477 31.01 -36.88 -8.92
C ALA A 477 30.08 -36.32 -10.01
N ALA A 478 30.27 -36.72 -11.28
CA ALA A 478 29.41 -36.31 -12.39
C ALA A 478 27.98 -36.85 -12.26
N GLU A 479 27.79 -38.09 -11.81
CA GLU A 479 26.48 -38.67 -11.49
C GLU A 479 25.79 -37.88 -10.38
N LYS A 480 26.51 -37.51 -9.31
CA LYS A 480 25.95 -36.65 -8.27
C LYS A 480 25.56 -35.27 -8.80
N TYR A 481 26.43 -34.60 -9.57
CA TYR A 481 26.08 -33.30 -10.15
C TYR A 481 24.89 -33.36 -11.11
N LYS A 482 24.70 -34.49 -11.80
CA LYS A 482 23.52 -34.74 -12.64
C LYS A 482 22.24 -34.85 -11.80
N GLN A 483 22.30 -35.50 -10.64
CA GLN A 483 21.17 -35.54 -9.69
C GLN A 483 20.91 -34.17 -9.05
N ASP A 484 21.94 -33.52 -8.50
CA ASP A 484 21.88 -32.16 -7.92
C ASP A 484 21.38 -31.09 -8.93
N ALA A 485 21.39 -31.39 -10.24
CA ALA A 485 20.83 -30.56 -11.30
C ALA A 485 19.37 -30.94 -11.62
N HIS A 486 19.04 -32.24 -11.69
CA HIS A 486 17.66 -32.72 -11.85
C HIS A 486 16.75 -32.19 -10.75
N ASP A 487 17.15 -32.33 -9.49
CA ASP A 487 16.39 -31.92 -8.31
C ASP A 487 16.14 -30.39 -8.29
N LYS A 488 17.03 -29.61 -8.92
CA LYS A 488 16.87 -28.15 -9.08
C LYS A 488 15.99 -27.77 -10.26
N GLU A 489 16.05 -28.49 -11.38
CA GLU A 489 15.13 -28.27 -12.49
C GLU A 489 13.68 -28.58 -12.05
N GLU A 490 13.48 -29.63 -11.25
CA GLU A 490 12.19 -29.96 -10.63
C GLU A 490 11.67 -28.82 -9.74
N GLN A 491 12.49 -28.29 -8.82
CA GLN A 491 12.15 -27.11 -8.02
C GLN A 491 11.85 -25.86 -8.88
N ILE A 492 12.57 -25.67 -9.99
CA ILE A 492 12.29 -24.58 -10.94
C ILE A 492 10.95 -24.79 -11.66
N THR A 493 10.57 -26.04 -11.98
CA THR A 493 9.25 -26.32 -12.58
C THR A 493 8.11 -26.09 -11.60
N ASP A 494 8.24 -26.49 -10.33
CA ASP A 494 7.23 -26.21 -9.31
C ASP A 494 7.09 -24.70 -9.04
N LEU A 495 8.21 -23.99 -8.82
CA LEU A 495 8.18 -22.52 -8.65
C LEU A 495 7.59 -21.81 -9.88
N ARG A 496 7.85 -22.29 -11.11
CA ARG A 496 7.16 -21.79 -12.33
C ARG A 496 5.66 -22.07 -12.29
N HIS A 497 5.23 -23.26 -11.85
CA HIS A 497 3.82 -23.63 -11.74
C HIS A 497 3.09 -22.80 -10.67
N GLN A 498 3.70 -22.59 -9.49
CA GLN A 498 3.21 -21.67 -8.46
C GLN A 498 3.08 -20.25 -9.00
N LEU A 499 4.08 -19.75 -9.76
CA LEU A 499 4.07 -18.39 -10.32
C LEU A 499 3.03 -18.23 -11.44
N THR A 500 2.81 -19.23 -12.30
CA THR A 500 1.69 -19.21 -13.25
C THR A 500 0.33 -19.29 -12.55
N THR A 501 0.21 -20.04 -11.45
CA THR A 501 -1.01 -20.13 -10.66
C THR A 501 -1.33 -18.81 -9.95
N ALA A 502 -0.32 -18.17 -9.35
CA ALA A 502 -0.45 -16.84 -8.75
C ALA A 502 -0.81 -15.75 -9.78
N LYS A 503 -0.27 -15.85 -11.01
CA LYS A 503 -0.67 -15.00 -12.14
C LYS A 503 -2.10 -15.27 -12.58
N ALA A 504 -2.52 -16.54 -12.72
CA ALA A 504 -3.90 -16.90 -13.07
C ALA A 504 -4.91 -16.38 -12.03
N ALA A 505 -4.55 -16.44 -10.75
CA ALA A 505 -5.34 -15.87 -9.65
C ALA A 505 -5.46 -14.33 -9.72
N HIS A 506 -4.52 -13.63 -10.36
CA HIS A 506 -4.65 -12.20 -10.67
C HIS A 506 -5.40 -11.94 -11.99
N THR A 507 -5.17 -12.73 -13.05
CA THR A 507 -5.73 -12.44 -14.39
C THR A 507 -7.20 -12.84 -14.56
N ASN A 508 -7.73 -13.72 -13.70
CA ASN A 508 -9.17 -14.00 -13.66
C ASN A 508 -9.99 -12.89 -12.95
N GLY A 509 -9.34 -11.80 -12.52
CA GLY A 509 -9.95 -10.60 -11.95
C GLY A 509 -9.87 -9.37 -12.88
N VAL A 510 -10.72 -9.34 -13.91
CA VAL A 510 -10.99 -8.17 -14.80
C VAL A 510 -9.84 -7.71 -15.71
N GLY A 511 -9.97 -8.00 -17.01
CA GLY A 511 -9.19 -7.32 -18.05
C GLY A 511 -9.84 -6.01 -18.49
N ALA A 512 -9.19 -4.87 -18.24
CA ALA A 512 -9.53 -3.58 -18.86
C ALA A 512 -8.33 -2.61 -18.84
N ALA A 513 -7.48 -2.62 -19.87
CA ALA A 513 -6.30 -1.75 -19.99
C ALA A 513 -6.62 -0.26 -20.30
N GLY A 514 -7.84 0.18 -20.01
CA GLY A 514 -8.28 1.58 -19.95
C GLY A 514 -9.17 1.85 -18.73
N GLY A 515 -9.06 1.00 -17.70
CA GLY A 515 -10.00 0.86 -16.59
C GLY A 515 -10.29 2.15 -15.82
N ASP A 516 -9.34 2.63 -15.01
CA ASP A 516 -9.62 3.65 -13.97
C ASP A 516 -10.37 4.89 -14.49
N SER A 517 -9.82 5.60 -15.48
CA SER A 517 -10.43 6.87 -15.92
C SER A 517 -11.82 6.70 -16.56
N ALA A 518 -12.14 5.53 -17.12
CA ALA A 518 -13.44 5.25 -17.71
C ALA A 518 -14.42 4.67 -16.68
N TYR A 519 -13.93 3.79 -15.79
CA TYR A 519 -14.71 3.16 -14.73
C TYR A 519 -15.16 4.18 -13.68
N TRP A 520 -14.26 5.01 -13.16
CA TRP A 520 -14.62 6.01 -12.16
C TRP A 520 -15.55 7.08 -12.73
N LYS A 521 -15.33 7.50 -13.99
CA LYS A 521 -16.23 8.42 -14.68
C LYS A 521 -17.62 7.81 -14.90
N GLY A 522 -17.70 6.65 -15.55
CA GLY A 522 -18.98 5.98 -15.82
C GLY A 522 -19.76 5.58 -14.56
N LYS A 523 -19.07 5.39 -13.43
CA LYS A 523 -19.68 5.14 -12.12
C LYS A 523 -20.17 6.42 -11.44
N TYR A 524 -19.46 7.56 -11.59
CA TYR A 524 -19.95 8.87 -11.16
C TYR A 524 -21.16 9.32 -11.97
N ASP A 525 -21.09 9.19 -13.30
CA ASP A 525 -22.16 9.56 -14.23
C ASP A 525 -23.44 8.73 -13.97
N ASN A 526 -23.32 7.43 -13.63
CA ASN A 526 -24.47 6.60 -13.22
C ASN A 526 -24.99 6.93 -11.80
N LEU A 527 -24.12 7.37 -10.87
CA LEU A 527 -24.57 7.74 -9.53
C LEU A 527 -25.34 9.07 -9.56
N LEU A 528 -24.91 10.02 -10.39
CA LEU A 528 -25.60 11.29 -10.66
C LEU A 528 -26.89 11.13 -11.48
N ALA A 529 -27.11 9.97 -12.12
CA ALA A 529 -28.31 9.68 -12.92
C ALA A 529 -29.36 8.81 -12.20
N ASN A 530 -29.08 8.38 -10.96
CA ASN A 530 -29.99 7.57 -10.13
C ASN A 530 -30.28 8.21 -8.75
N ILE A 531 -30.08 9.53 -8.66
CA ILE A 531 -30.53 10.42 -7.57
C ILE A 531 -31.51 11.42 -8.18
#